data_AF-A0A6P4FE39-F1
#
_entry.id   AF-A0A6P4FE39-F1
#
_cell.length_a   1.000
_cell.length_b   1.000
_cell.length_c   1.000
_cell.angle_alpha   90.00
_cell.angle_beta   90.00
_cell.angle_gamma   90.00
#
_symmetry.space_group_name_H-M   'P 1'
#
loop_
_entity.id
_entity.type
_entity.pdbx_description
1 polymer ?
#
loop_
_entity_poly.entity_id
_entity_poly.type
_entity_poly.pdbx_seq_one_letter_code
_entity_poly.pdbx_strand_id
1 'polypeptide(L)'
;MMATINPGDEVVLPTPYWISYADIARLGGAEIVQVPCPAASNFRLSAADLDAAITPRTKWLVLNFPNNPTGACCSRKDMEEIAAVMLKHEHVWIMTDDIYEHLVYDDFNFCTLAEVEPRLKERVLTVNGVSKAYAMTGWRVGFCGGPRDLIAVMNNMQGQSTSGINTLAQAAAIAALEGPQDFLRERAAKYQIRRDIVVSLLNAIPGVECHTPQGAFYVYPDISA
;
A
#
# COMPACT_ATOMS: atom_id res chain seq x y z
N MET A 1 9.96 -8.06 3.46
CA MET A 1 10.40 -8.83 2.26
C MET A 1 11.80 -9.42 2.42
N MET A 2 12.88 -8.63 2.42
CA MET A 2 14.27 -9.14 2.50
C MET A 2 14.57 -10.09 3.68
N ALA A 3 13.86 -9.95 4.80
CA ALA A 3 13.97 -10.82 5.97
C ALA A 3 13.43 -12.25 5.76
N THR A 4 12.72 -12.51 4.66
CA THR A 4 11.88 -13.73 4.51
C THR A 4 11.90 -14.35 3.12
N ILE A 5 12.34 -13.60 2.10
CA ILE A 5 12.39 -14.06 0.71
C ILE A 5 13.61 -14.95 0.53
N ASN A 6 13.42 -16.06 -0.17
CA ASN A 6 14.47 -16.91 -0.71
C ASN A 6 14.41 -16.93 -2.25
N PRO A 7 15.51 -17.31 -2.93
CA PRO A 7 15.49 -17.54 -4.37
C PRO A 7 14.35 -18.48 -4.81
N GLY A 8 13.54 -18.02 -5.76
CA GLY A 8 12.41 -18.77 -6.30
C GLY A 8 11.08 -18.58 -5.55
N ASP A 9 11.05 -17.83 -4.44
CA ASP A 9 9.79 -17.35 -3.86
C ASP A 9 9.09 -16.39 -4.84
N GLU A 10 7.77 -16.39 -4.84
CA GLU A 10 6.96 -15.49 -5.67
C GLU A 10 6.35 -14.36 -4.83
N VAL A 11 6.39 -13.14 -5.36
CA VAL A 11 5.72 -11.98 -4.80
C VAL A 11 4.62 -11.51 -5.76
N VAL A 12 3.38 -11.59 -5.30
CA VAL A 12 2.19 -11.15 -6.04
C VAL A 12 2.02 -9.64 -5.88
N LEU A 13 2.02 -8.93 -7.00
CA LEU A 13 1.89 -7.47 -7.09
C LEU A 13 0.70 -7.09 -7.99
N PRO A 14 -0.38 -6.51 -7.44
CA PRO A 14 -1.40 -5.81 -8.22
C PRO A 14 -0.76 -4.68 -9.05
N THR A 15 -1.09 -4.55 -10.33
CA THR A 15 -0.53 -3.50 -11.20
C THR A 15 -1.61 -2.50 -11.62
N PRO A 16 -1.30 -1.20 -11.73
CA PRO A 16 0.00 -0.55 -11.50
C PRO A 16 0.44 -0.50 -10.02
N TYR A 17 1.74 -0.63 -9.76
CA TYR A 17 2.33 -0.62 -8.41
C TYR A 17 3.45 0.40 -8.25
N TRP A 18 3.79 0.73 -7.00
CA TRP A 18 4.97 1.54 -6.70
C TRP A 18 6.24 0.78 -7.07
N ILE A 19 6.97 1.30 -8.05
CA ILE A 19 8.07 0.64 -8.76
C ILE A 19 9.02 -0.17 -7.87
N SER A 20 9.33 0.35 -6.68
CA SER A 20 10.29 -0.27 -5.76
C SER A 20 9.86 -1.61 -5.19
N TYR A 21 8.56 -1.96 -5.16
CA TYR A 21 8.15 -3.29 -4.64
C TYR A 21 8.79 -4.42 -5.43
N ALA A 22 8.78 -4.34 -6.77
CA ALA A 22 9.38 -5.36 -7.63
C ALA A 22 10.90 -5.42 -7.45
N ASP A 23 11.57 -4.27 -7.38
CA ASP A 23 13.03 -4.22 -7.25
C ASP A 23 13.50 -4.74 -5.87
N ILE A 24 12.78 -4.39 -4.79
CA ILE A 24 13.07 -4.90 -3.44
C ILE A 24 12.87 -6.42 -3.37
N ALA A 25 11.79 -6.94 -3.98
CA ALA A 25 11.54 -8.38 -4.01
C ALA A 25 12.60 -9.13 -4.85
N ARG A 26 12.95 -8.62 -6.03
CA ARG A 26 14.02 -9.18 -6.89
C ARG A 26 15.39 -9.14 -6.23
N LEU A 27 15.69 -8.09 -5.46
CA LEU A 27 16.93 -8.02 -4.68
C LEU A 27 17.07 -9.17 -3.68
N GLY A 28 15.93 -9.67 -3.16
CA GLY A 28 15.87 -10.88 -2.32
C GLY A 28 15.91 -12.19 -3.10
N GLY A 29 15.84 -12.17 -4.43
CA GLY A 29 15.79 -13.35 -5.29
C GLY A 29 14.38 -13.84 -5.63
N ALA A 30 13.33 -13.06 -5.35
CA ALA A 30 11.96 -13.44 -5.70
C ALA A 30 11.62 -13.18 -7.17
N GLU A 31 10.71 -14.02 -7.69
CA GLU A 31 10.01 -13.80 -8.94
C GLU A 31 8.76 -12.93 -8.72
N ILE A 32 8.47 -12.04 -9.67
CA ILE A 32 7.32 -11.13 -9.58
C ILE A 32 6.14 -11.69 -10.35
N VAL A 33 5.05 -11.96 -9.64
CA VAL A 33 3.77 -12.36 -10.22
C VAL A 33 2.86 -11.14 -10.28
N GLN A 34 2.64 -10.61 -11.48
CA GLN A 34 1.83 -9.41 -11.67
C GLN A 34 0.35 -9.76 -11.82
N VAL A 35 -0.52 -9.00 -11.16
CA VAL A 35 -1.98 -9.11 -11.30
C VAL A 35 -2.51 -7.80 -11.87
N PRO A 36 -2.81 -7.72 -13.18
CA PRO A 36 -3.29 -6.49 -13.79
C PRO A 36 -4.63 -6.02 -13.19
N CYS A 37 -4.68 -4.78 -12.72
CA CYS A 37 -5.90 -4.10 -12.29
C CYS A 37 -6.25 -3.02 -13.32
N PRO A 38 -7.18 -3.27 -14.26
CA PRO A 38 -7.43 -2.35 -15.37
C PRO A 38 -8.13 -1.06 -14.92
N ALA A 39 -8.01 0.00 -15.72
CA ALA A 39 -8.74 1.25 -15.51
C ALA A 39 -10.26 1.05 -15.42
N ALA A 40 -10.80 0.09 -16.20
CA ALA A 40 -12.22 -0.28 -16.17
C ALA A 40 -12.72 -0.77 -14.80
N SER A 41 -11.83 -1.26 -13.93
CA SER A 41 -12.16 -1.64 -12.54
C SER A 41 -11.76 -0.56 -11.52
N ASN A 42 -11.41 0.65 -11.99
CA ASN A 42 -10.75 1.71 -11.22
C ASN A 42 -9.46 1.24 -10.56
N PHE A 43 -8.70 0.38 -11.25
CA PHE A 43 -7.44 -0.19 -10.74
C PHE A 43 -7.58 -0.97 -9.42
N ARG A 44 -8.79 -1.44 -9.10
CA ARG A 44 -9.04 -2.29 -7.93
C ARG A 44 -8.63 -3.73 -8.21
N LEU A 45 -8.10 -4.39 -7.18
CA LEU A 45 -7.72 -5.80 -7.25
C LEU A 45 -8.96 -6.69 -7.24
N SER A 46 -9.07 -7.54 -8.25
CA SER A 46 -10.09 -8.57 -8.36
C SER A 46 -9.72 -9.79 -7.50
N ALA A 47 -10.66 -10.27 -6.70
CA ALA A 47 -10.48 -11.48 -5.91
C ALA A 47 -10.25 -12.72 -6.81
N ALA A 48 -10.93 -12.82 -7.95
CA ALA A 48 -10.76 -13.93 -8.87
C ALA A 48 -9.36 -13.94 -9.51
N ASP A 49 -8.87 -12.76 -9.92
CA ASP A 49 -7.54 -12.64 -10.52
C ASP A 49 -6.43 -12.85 -9.49
N LEU A 50 -6.66 -12.42 -8.24
CA LEU A 50 -5.77 -12.75 -7.12
C LEU A 50 -5.70 -14.25 -6.85
N ASP A 51 -6.85 -14.94 -6.76
CA ASP A 51 -6.92 -16.38 -6.49
C ASP A 51 -6.19 -17.18 -7.58
N ALA A 52 -6.34 -16.76 -8.84
CA ALA A 52 -5.67 -17.38 -9.99
C ALA A 52 -4.15 -17.14 -10.03
N ALA A 53 -3.66 -16.05 -9.44
CA ALA A 53 -2.24 -15.70 -9.44
C ALA A 53 -1.44 -16.40 -8.33
N ILE A 54 -2.10 -16.89 -7.29
CA ILE A 54 -1.43 -17.54 -6.17
C ILE A 54 -1.01 -18.97 -6.55
N THR A 55 0.25 -19.29 -6.26
CA THR A 55 0.85 -20.60 -6.47
C THR A 55 1.41 -21.16 -5.14
N PRO A 56 1.85 -22.43 -5.10
CA PRO A 56 2.57 -22.97 -3.95
C PRO A 56 3.88 -22.25 -3.63
N ARG A 57 4.45 -21.47 -4.56
CA ARG A 57 5.67 -20.66 -4.34
C ARG A 57 5.36 -19.22 -3.91
N THR A 58 4.10 -18.80 -3.94
CA THR A 58 3.72 -17.47 -3.49
C THR A 58 4.05 -17.29 -2.01
N LYS A 59 4.93 -16.33 -1.74
CA LYS A 59 5.37 -15.99 -0.39
C LYS A 59 4.64 -14.77 0.14
N TRP A 60 4.49 -13.74 -0.69
CA TRP A 60 3.89 -12.46 -0.30
C TRP A 60 2.87 -11.99 -1.33
N LEU A 61 1.74 -11.50 -0.84
CA LEU A 61 0.89 -10.52 -1.52
C LEU A 61 1.25 -9.12 -1.00
N VAL A 62 1.42 -8.15 -1.91
CA VAL A 62 1.57 -6.74 -1.54
C VAL A 62 0.30 -5.98 -1.90
N LEU A 63 -0.29 -5.32 -0.90
CA LEU A 63 -1.43 -4.43 -1.07
C LEU A 63 -0.99 -2.99 -0.79
N ASN A 64 -1.29 -2.06 -1.70
CA ASN A 64 -1.06 -0.63 -1.48
C ASN A 64 -2.31 0.13 -1.94
N PHE A 65 -3.17 0.46 -0.98
CA PHE A 65 -4.43 1.16 -1.18
C PHE A 65 -4.65 2.11 0.01
N PRO A 66 -4.66 3.45 -0.14
CA PRO A 66 -4.61 4.18 -1.41
C PRO A 66 -3.32 3.95 -2.20
N ASN A 67 -3.46 3.73 -3.51
CA ASN A 67 -2.40 3.23 -4.37
C ASN A 67 -1.49 4.34 -4.90
N ASN A 68 -0.20 4.06 -4.97
CA ASN A 68 0.74 4.75 -5.84
C ASN A 68 1.08 3.79 -7.00
N PRO A 69 0.82 4.15 -8.28
CA PRO A 69 0.59 5.50 -8.81
C PRO A 69 -0.87 5.90 -9.08
N THR A 70 -1.84 5.02 -8.88
CA THR A 70 -3.19 5.26 -9.42
C THR A 70 -4.08 6.12 -8.53
N GLY A 71 -3.78 6.24 -7.24
CA GLY A 71 -4.68 6.84 -6.25
C GLY A 71 -5.98 6.05 -6.04
N ALA A 72 -6.08 4.83 -6.58
CA ALA A 72 -7.20 3.92 -6.33
C ALA A 72 -7.22 3.46 -4.87
N CYS A 73 -8.42 3.15 -4.38
CA CYS A 73 -8.62 2.56 -3.07
C CYS A 73 -9.40 1.24 -3.21
N CYS A 74 -9.24 0.33 -2.24
CA CYS A 74 -10.11 -0.83 -2.09
C CYS A 74 -11.07 -0.57 -0.94
N SER A 75 -12.38 -0.61 -1.22
CA SER A 75 -13.42 -0.49 -0.20
C SER A 75 -13.37 -1.65 0.80
N ARG A 76 -14.11 -1.55 1.91
CA ARG A 76 -14.26 -2.68 2.86
C ARG A 76 -14.71 -3.96 2.16
N LYS A 77 -15.67 -3.86 1.24
CA LYS A 77 -16.15 -5.02 0.48
C LYS A 77 -15.04 -5.62 -0.38
N ASP A 78 -14.24 -4.79 -1.05
CA ASP A 78 -13.11 -5.26 -1.84
C ASP A 78 -12.07 -5.97 -0.93
N MET A 79 -11.81 -5.43 0.27
CA MET A 79 -10.92 -6.05 1.26
C MET A 79 -11.49 -7.36 1.83
N GLU A 80 -12.80 -7.49 2.02
CA GLU A 80 -13.47 -8.73 2.45
C GLU A 80 -13.33 -9.83 1.37
N GLU A 81 -13.48 -9.46 0.10
CA GLU A 81 -13.31 -10.40 -1.03
C GLU A 81 -11.85 -10.85 -1.15
N ILE A 82 -10.88 -9.93 -1.00
CA ILE A 82 -9.45 -10.26 -0.93
C ILE A 82 -9.17 -11.17 0.28
N ALA A 83 -9.71 -10.86 1.45
CA ALA A 83 -9.54 -11.66 2.66
C ALA A 83 -10.08 -13.08 2.47
N ALA A 84 -11.23 -13.25 1.82
CA ALA A 84 -11.81 -14.54 1.52
C ALA A 84 -10.90 -15.41 0.64
N VAL A 85 -10.18 -14.81 -0.32
CA VAL A 85 -9.14 -15.51 -1.10
C VAL A 85 -7.98 -15.88 -0.20
N MET A 86 -7.46 -14.91 0.57
CA MET A 86 -6.29 -15.15 1.40
C MET A 86 -6.51 -16.25 2.44
N LEU A 87 -7.72 -16.38 3.00
CA LEU A 87 -8.08 -17.46 3.93
C LEU A 87 -7.94 -18.87 3.32
N LYS A 88 -8.06 -19.04 2.00
CA LYS A 88 -7.82 -20.32 1.31
C LYS A 88 -6.32 -20.65 1.18
N HIS A 89 -5.47 -19.62 1.22
CA HIS A 89 -4.03 -19.70 0.94
C HIS A 89 -3.23 -19.36 2.20
N GLU A 90 -3.25 -20.26 3.18
CA GLU A 90 -2.66 -20.04 4.51
C GLU A 90 -1.13 -19.84 4.48
N HIS A 91 -0.44 -20.34 3.45
CA HIS A 91 1.01 -20.21 3.28
C HIS A 91 1.46 -18.81 2.85
N VAL A 92 0.55 -17.98 2.35
CA VAL A 92 0.87 -16.67 1.79
C VAL A 92 0.77 -15.59 2.85
N TRP A 93 1.85 -14.81 2.99
CA TRP A 93 1.88 -13.62 3.83
C TRP A 93 1.30 -12.41 3.09
N ILE A 94 0.76 -11.44 3.83
CA ILE A 94 0.24 -10.20 3.26
C ILE A 94 1.03 -9.01 3.82
N MET A 95 1.53 -8.15 2.95
CA MET A 95 2.05 -6.83 3.33
C MET A 95 1.04 -5.77 2.89
N THR A 96 0.47 -5.03 3.84
CA THR A 96 -0.33 -3.84 3.53
C THR A 96 0.56 -2.61 3.69
N ASP A 97 0.69 -1.80 2.63
CA ASP A 97 1.35 -0.50 2.67
C ASP A 97 0.29 0.59 2.74
N ASP A 98 0.03 1.02 3.97
CA ASP A 98 -1.07 1.90 4.36
C ASP A 98 -0.59 3.36 4.49
N ILE A 99 0.58 3.69 3.91
CA ILE A 99 1.25 5.00 4.04
C ILE A 99 0.40 6.22 3.62
N TYR A 100 -0.67 6.00 2.85
CA TYR A 100 -1.60 7.02 2.38
C TYR A 100 -2.95 7.02 3.11
N GLU A 101 -3.14 6.29 4.22
CA GLU A 101 -4.46 6.11 4.89
C GLU A 101 -5.19 7.41 5.23
N HIS A 102 -4.45 8.49 5.54
CA HIS A 102 -5.02 9.80 5.88
C HIS A 102 -5.24 10.74 4.68
N LEU A 103 -4.88 10.30 3.48
CA LEU A 103 -5.05 11.02 2.24
C LEU A 103 -6.12 10.32 1.40
N VAL A 104 -7.36 10.40 1.88
CA VAL A 104 -8.57 9.84 1.26
C VAL A 104 -9.59 10.95 1.01
N TYR A 105 -10.45 10.75 0.00
CA TYR A 105 -11.36 11.76 -0.54
C TYR A 105 -12.80 11.26 -0.60
N ASP A 106 -13.75 12.17 -0.82
CA ASP A 106 -15.18 11.85 -1.09
C ASP A 106 -15.81 10.93 -0.01
N ASP A 107 -15.51 11.22 1.26
CA ASP A 107 -15.95 10.44 2.42
C ASP A 107 -15.54 8.95 2.40
N PHE A 108 -14.50 8.60 1.62
CA PHE A 108 -13.97 7.25 1.59
C PHE A 108 -13.46 6.84 2.98
N ASN A 109 -14.02 5.76 3.51
CA ASN A 109 -13.61 5.21 4.79
C ASN A 109 -12.51 4.16 4.59
N PHE A 110 -11.29 4.53 4.98
CA PHE A 110 -10.15 3.63 4.95
C PHE A 110 -10.36 2.41 5.87
N CYS A 111 -9.84 1.27 5.45
CA CYS A 111 -9.73 0.06 6.28
C CYS A 111 -8.51 -0.74 5.86
N THR A 112 -7.86 -1.39 6.82
CA THR A 112 -6.70 -2.26 6.57
C THR A 112 -7.11 -3.74 6.70
N LEU A 113 -6.41 -4.64 6.00
CA LEU A 113 -6.81 -6.05 5.91
C LEU A 113 -6.86 -6.75 7.28
N ALA A 114 -5.93 -6.44 8.18
CA ALA A 114 -5.89 -7.03 9.52
C ALA A 114 -7.06 -6.60 10.42
N GLU A 115 -7.69 -5.45 10.11
CA GLU A 115 -8.91 -4.99 10.78
C GLU A 115 -10.15 -5.66 10.18
N VAL A 116 -10.20 -5.78 8.84
CA VAL A 116 -11.32 -6.38 8.11
C VAL A 116 -11.45 -7.88 8.41
N GLU A 117 -10.34 -8.61 8.45
CA GLU A 117 -10.32 -10.05 8.75
C GLU A 117 -9.25 -10.38 9.80
N PRO A 118 -9.61 -10.38 11.09
CA PRO A 118 -8.68 -10.66 12.18
C PRO A 118 -8.01 -12.03 12.13
N ARG A 119 -8.61 -13.04 11.47
CA ARG A 119 -7.98 -14.36 11.32
C ARG A 119 -6.70 -14.33 10.47
N LEU A 120 -6.50 -13.28 9.66
CA LEU A 120 -5.29 -13.10 8.86
C LEU A 120 -4.14 -12.44 9.65
N LYS A 121 -4.39 -11.89 10.85
CA LYS A 121 -3.43 -11.07 11.60
C LYS A 121 -2.07 -11.76 11.83
N GLU A 122 -2.07 -13.08 12.03
CA GLU A 122 -0.85 -13.89 12.24
C GLU A 122 0.04 -14.03 10.99
N ARG A 123 -0.34 -13.40 9.86
CA ARG A 123 0.45 -13.35 8.63
C ARG A 123 0.29 -12.04 7.84
N VAL A 124 -0.18 -10.98 8.50
CA VAL A 124 -0.25 -9.63 7.93
C VAL A 124 0.84 -8.76 8.53
N LEU A 125 1.66 -8.14 7.67
CA LEU A 125 2.56 -7.04 8.02
C LEU A 125 1.94 -5.73 7.55
N THR A 126 1.41 -4.94 8.47
CA THR A 126 0.87 -3.62 8.21
C THR A 126 1.98 -2.59 8.30
N VAL A 127 2.31 -1.94 7.19
CA VAL A 127 3.37 -0.94 7.04
C VAL A 127 2.74 0.45 6.93
N ASN A 128 3.30 1.42 7.66
CA ASN A 128 2.87 2.81 7.65
C ASN A 128 4.03 3.74 8.03
N GLY A 129 3.79 5.03 8.18
CA GLY A 129 4.82 6.01 8.53
C GLY A 129 4.32 7.44 8.50
N VAL A 130 5.17 8.35 8.97
CA VAL A 130 4.79 9.77 9.08
C VAL A 130 5.06 10.59 7.83
N SER A 131 5.60 9.97 6.77
CA SER A 131 6.12 10.68 5.60
C SER A 131 5.04 11.46 4.84
N LYS A 132 3.83 10.90 4.69
CA LYS A 132 2.80 11.44 3.78
C LYS A 132 1.76 12.24 4.53
N ALA A 133 1.10 11.63 5.52
CA ALA A 133 0.11 12.29 6.36
C ALA A 133 0.64 13.57 7.02
N TYR A 134 1.86 13.49 7.57
CA TYR A 134 2.46 14.56 8.36
C TYR A 134 3.43 15.45 7.57
N ALA A 135 3.60 15.20 6.26
CA ALA A 135 4.60 15.87 5.41
C ALA A 135 6.04 15.75 5.92
N MET A 136 6.39 14.61 6.53
CA MET A 136 7.69 14.35 7.14
C MET A 136 8.62 13.49 6.26
N THR A 137 8.56 13.64 4.93
CA THR A 137 9.32 12.79 3.99
C THR A 137 10.83 12.77 4.28
N GLY A 138 11.42 13.91 4.61
CA GLY A 138 12.85 14.05 4.92
C GLY A 138 13.29 13.50 6.28
N TRP A 139 12.35 13.20 7.19
CA TRP A 139 12.66 12.71 8.54
C TRP A 139 12.96 11.21 8.58
N ARG A 140 12.53 10.48 7.54
CA ARG A 140 12.84 9.06 7.32
C ARG A 140 12.35 8.15 8.44
N VAL A 141 11.08 8.31 8.83
CA VAL A 141 10.44 7.43 9.82
C VAL A 141 9.27 6.68 9.19
N GLY A 142 9.39 5.36 9.19
CA GLY A 142 8.32 4.41 8.92
C GLY A 142 8.26 3.39 10.06
N PHE A 143 7.14 2.70 10.18
CA PHE A 143 6.90 1.67 11.18
C PHE A 143 5.99 0.59 10.62
N CYS A 144 5.91 -0.54 11.31
CA CYS A 144 5.00 -1.61 10.93
C CYS A 144 4.51 -2.37 12.16
N GLY A 145 3.37 -3.03 12.02
CA GLY A 145 2.82 -3.99 12.97
C GLY A 145 2.61 -5.34 12.30
N GLY A 146 2.89 -6.43 13.00
CA GLY A 146 2.73 -7.78 12.47
C GLY A 146 3.12 -8.85 13.48
N PRO A 147 3.17 -10.13 13.06
CA PRO A 147 3.49 -11.26 13.92
C PRO A 147 4.86 -11.10 14.57
N ARG A 148 4.95 -11.45 15.87
CA ARG A 148 6.16 -11.25 16.68
C ARG A 148 7.41 -11.87 16.03
N ASP A 149 7.28 -13.07 15.51
CA ASP A 149 8.42 -13.81 14.94
C ASP A 149 8.92 -13.13 13.66
N LEU A 150 8.02 -12.62 12.82
CA LEU A 150 8.39 -11.81 11.66
C LEU A 150 9.13 -10.54 12.08
N ILE A 151 8.59 -9.80 13.06
CA ILE A 151 9.20 -8.57 13.58
C ILE A 151 10.60 -8.85 14.16
N ALA A 152 10.79 -9.99 14.83
CA ALA A 152 12.10 -10.38 15.38
C ALA A 152 13.15 -10.57 14.27
N VAL A 153 12.80 -11.24 13.17
CA VAL A 153 13.70 -11.43 12.03
C VAL A 153 13.97 -10.10 11.31
N MET A 154 12.96 -9.24 11.17
CA MET A 154 13.12 -7.89 10.61
C MET A 154 14.07 -7.03 11.45
N ASN A 155 13.93 -7.06 12.78
CA ASN A 155 14.83 -6.34 13.69
C ASN A 155 16.27 -6.84 13.61
N ASN A 156 16.48 -8.16 13.49
CA ASN A 156 17.82 -8.72 13.28
C ASN A 156 18.45 -8.16 11.99
N MET A 157 17.71 -8.21 10.89
CA MET A 157 18.17 -7.65 9.60
C MET A 157 18.45 -6.15 9.69
N GLN A 158 17.57 -5.36 10.30
CA GLN A 158 17.74 -3.92 10.45
C GLN A 158 19.00 -3.59 11.29
N GLY A 159 19.26 -4.37 12.33
CA GLY A 159 20.46 -4.24 13.18
C GLY A 159 21.77 -4.32 12.40
N GLN A 160 21.80 -5.11 11.32
CA GLN A 160 22.97 -5.23 10.44
C GLN A 160 22.95 -4.27 9.24
N SER A 161 21.82 -3.61 8.97
CA SER A 161 21.67 -2.70 7.83
C SER A 161 21.86 -1.24 8.22
N THR A 162 21.20 -0.78 9.28
CA THR A 162 21.17 0.65 9.66
C THR A 162 21.22 0.88 11.16
N SER A 163 21.24 -0.19 11.97
CA SER A 163 21.00 -0.12 13.41
C SER A 163 19.59 0.41 13.73
N GLY A 164 19.48 1.65 14.22
CA GLY A 164 18.22 2.29 14.61
C GLY A 164 17.93 3.55 13.80
N ILE A 165 16.68 3.99 13.82
CA ILE A 165 16.27 5.28 13.28
C ILE A 165 16.87 6.40 14.14
N ASN A 166 17.21 7.54 13.55
CA ASN A 166 17.75 8.67 14.30
C ASN A 166 16.78 9.15 15.40
N THR A 167 17.30 9.45 16.60
CA THR A 167 16.50 9.71 17.80
C THR A 167 15.64 10.97 17.69
N LEU A 168 16.12 11.99 16.98
CA LEU A 168 15.36 13.24 16.75
C LEU A 168 14.11 12.98 15.91
N ALA A 169 14.21 12.17 14.85
CA ALA A 169 13.07 11.84 14.03
C ALA A 169 12.08 10.92 14.74
N GLN A 170 12.55 10.02 15.61
CA GLN A 170 11.66 9.24 16.48
C GLN A 170 10.85 10.16 17.42
N ALA A 171 11.50 11.13 18.07
CA ALA A 171 10.80 12.10 18.92
C ALA A 171 9.80 12.95 18.13
N ALA A 172 10.16 13.39 16.92
CA ALA A 172 9.25 14.13 16.04
C ALA A 172 8.05 13.27 15.59
N ALA A 173 8.27 11.98 15.32
CA ALA A 173 7.19 11.06 14.96
C ALA A 173 6.23 10.81 16.13
N ILE A 174 6.73 10.69 17.37
CA ILE A 174 5.86 10.60 18.57
C ILE A 174 5.00 11.85 18.67
N ALA A 175 5.59 13.04 18.57
CA ALA A 175 4.83 14.30 18.61
C ALA A 175 3.78 14.41 17.49
N ALA A 176 4.08 13.87 16.31
CA ALA A 176 3.15 13.82 15.19
C ALA A 176 1.97 12.87 15.46
N LEU A 177 2.22 11.70 16.02
CA LEU A 177 1.21 10.65 16.26
C LEU A 177 0.33 10.93 17.49
N GLU A 178 0.91 11.47 18.57
CA GLU A 178 0.18 11.75 19.82
C GLU A 178 -0.43 13.17 19.86
N GLY A 179 0.01 14.04 18.95
CA GLY A 179 -0.48 15.42 18.85
C GLY A 179 -1.89 15.55 18.24
N PRO A 180 -2.38 16.78 18.07
CA PRO A 180 -3.67 17.04 17.42
C PRO A 180 -3.70 16.51 15.98
N GLN A 181 -4.78 15.83 15.58
CA GLN A 181 -4.89 15.20 14.24
C GLN A 181 -5.82 15.94 13.27
N ASP A 182 -6.55 16.96 13.72
CA ASP A 182 -7.60 17.65 12.92
C ASP A 182 -7.07 18.24 11.60
N PHE A 183 -5.79 18.63 11.57
CA PHE A 183 -5.15 19.19 10.40
C PHE A 183 -5.05 18.18 9.23
N LEU A 184 -5.12 16.86 9.50
CA LEU A 184 -5.07 15.83 8.46
C LEU A 184 -6.28 15.95 7.53
N ARG A 185 -7.48 16.13 8.10
CA ARG A 185 -8.72 16.34 7.31
C ARG A 185 -8.64 17.62 6.49
N GLU A 186 -8.13 18.71 7.06
CA GLU A 186 -7.92 19.97 6.33
C GLU A 186 -6.96 19.79 5.14
N ARG A 187 -5.86 19.05 5.34
CA ARG A 187 -4.88 18.77 4.29
C ARG A 187 -5.48 17.87 3.20
N ALA A 188 -6.21 16.82 3.56
CA ALA A 188 -6.90 15.97 2.61
C ALA A 188 -7.88 16.77 1.74
N ALA A 189 -8.69 17.66 2.34
CA ALA A 189 -9.60 18.54 1.60
C ALA A 189 -8.86 19.44 0.58
N LYS A 190 -7.67 19.97 0.93
CA LYS A 190 -6.84 20.75 -0.01
C LYS A 190 -6.31 19.90 -1.16
N TYR A 191 -5.94 18.64 -0.92
CA TYR A 191 -5.55 17.74 -2.00
C TYR A 191 -6.72 17.33 -2.88
N GLN A 192 -7.92 17.15 -2.31
CA GLN A 192 -9.13 16.87 -3.08
C GLN A 192 -9.44 17.98 -4.09
N ILE A 193 -9.37 19.26 -3.67
CA ILE A 193 -9.55 20.40 -4.58
C ILE A 193 -8.55 20.35 -5.74
N ARG A 194 -7.27 20.04 -5.44
CA ARG A 194 -6.22 19.93 -6.46
C ARG A 194 -6.47 18.77 -7.41
N ARG A 195 -6.89 17.61 -6.88
CA ARG A 195 -7.29 16.44 -7.66
C ARG A 195 -8.40 16.83 -8.64
N ASP A 196 -9.47 17.46 -8.16
CA ASP A 196 -10.64 17.79 -8.96
C ASP A 196 -10.28 18.72 -10.12
N ILE A 197 -9.41 19.71 -9.86
CA ILE A 197 -8.87 20.59 -10.91
C ILE A 197 -8.09 19.79 -11.95
N VAL A 198 -7.14 18.95 -11.52
CA VAL A 198 -6.26 18.20 -12.44
C VAL A 198 -7.06 17.19 -13.27
N VAL A 199 -7.94 16.42 -12.65
CA VAL A 199 -8.78 15.41 -13.33
C VAL A 199 -9.70 16.09 -14.36
N SER A 200 -10.34 17.21 -13.98
CA SER A 200 -11.19 17.97 -14.90
C SER A 200 -10.42 18.50 -16.10
N LEU A 201 -9.22 19.07 -15.88
CA LEU A 201 -8.38 19.59 -16.95
C LEU A 201 -7.86 18.49 -17.88
N LEU A 202 -7.48 17.32 -17.34
CA LEU A 202 -7.00 16.19 -18.15
C LEU A 202 -8.13 15.62 -19.02
N ASN A 203 -9.32 15.41 -18.45
CA ASN A 203 -10.48 14.89 -19.19
C ASN A 203 -11.04 15.88 -20.23
N ALA A 204 -10.62 17.16 -20.19
CA ALA A 204 -10.95 18.13 -21.23
C ALA A 204 -10.04 18.01 -22.48
N ILE A 205 -8.95 17.24 -22.42
CA ILE A 205 -8.01 17.04 -23.52
C ILE A 205 -8.51 15.87 -24.39
N PRO A 206 -8.75 16.07 -25.71
CA PRO A 206 -9.12 14.98 -26.61
C PRO A 206 -8.06 13.86 -26.61
N GLY A 207 -8.50 12.62 -26.45
CA GLY A 207 -7.61 11.44 -26.41
C GLY A 207 -6.99 11.14 -25.04
N VAL A 208 -7.34 11.88 -24.00
CA VAL A 208 -6.91 11.61 -22.62
C VAL A 208 -8.10 11.16 -21.78
N GLU A 209 -7.94 10.07 -21.06
CA GLU A 209 -8.92 9.59 -20.08
C GLU A 209 -8.27 9.50 -18.70
N CYS A 210 -8.84 10.19 -17.70
CA CYS A 210 -8.34 10.19 -16.34
C CYS A 210 -9.45 9.78 -15.37
N HIS A 211 -9.27 8.64 -14.69
CA HIS A 211 -10.14 8.27 -13.59
C HIS A 211 -9.98 9.26 -12.42
N THR A 212 -11.00 9.33 -11.56
CA THR A 212 -10.93 10.14 -10.34
C THR A 212 -10.38 9.29 -9.19
N PRO A 213 -9.16 9.57 -8.68
CA PRO A 213 -8.58 8.81 -7.57
C PRO A 213 -9.32 9.09 -6.26
N GLN A 214 -9.41 8.08 -5.41
CA GLN A 214 -10.09 8.15 -4.10
C GLN A 214 -9.12 8.41 -2.94
N GLY A 215 -7.82 8.38 -3.20
CA GLY A 215 -6.81 8.73 -2.21
C GLY A 215 -5.42 8.94 -2.81
N ALA A 216 -4.40 8.96 -1.95
CA ALA A 216 -3.04 9.39 -2.28
C ALA A 216 -3.03 10.78 -2.93
N PHE A 217 -2.03 11.16 -3.72
CA PHE A 217 -1.99 12.49 -4.39
C PHE A 217 -1.52 12.39 -5.84
N TYR A 218 -1.87 11.27 -6.49
CA TYR A 218 -1.48 10.96 -7.86
C TYR A 218 -2.73 10.85 -8.74
N VAL A 219 -2.57 11.23 -10.02
CA VAL A 219 -3.50 10.87 -11.11
C VAL A 219 -2.76 9.97 -12.08
N TYR A 220 -3.48 9.07 -12.74
CA TYR A 220 -2.89 8.10 -13.67
C TYR A 220 -3.67 8.08 -15.00
N PRO A 221 -3.57 9.17 -15.79
CA PRO A 221 -4.30 9.30 -17.04
C PRO A 221 -3.81 8.30 -18.09
N ASP A 222 -4.75 7.76 -18.84
CA ASP A 222 -4.51 7.03 -20.09
C ASP A 222 -4.34 8.05 -21.23
N ILE A 223 -3.29 7.84 -22.02
CA ILE A 223 -2.92 8.66 -23.18
C ILE A 223 -2.66 7.79 -24.43
N SER A 224 -3.20 6.57 -24.46
CA SER A 224 -2.93 5.57 -25.50
C SER A 224 -3.74 5.75 -26.80
N ALA A 225 -4.68 6.70 -26.83
CA ALA A 225 -5.53 7.01 -27.99
C ALA A 225 -4.76 7.61 -29.19
#